data_AF-I6ZKE9-F1
#
_entry.id   AF-I6ZKE9-F1
#
_cell.length_a   1.000
_cell.length_b   1.000
_cell.length_c   1.000
_cell.angle_alpha   90.00
_cell.angle_beta   90.00
_cell.angle_gamma   90.00
#
_symmetry.space_group_name_H-M   'P 1'
#
loop_
_entity.id
_entity.type
_entity.pdbx_description
1 polymer ?
#
loop_
_entity_poly.entity_id
_entity_poly.type
_entity_poly.pdbx_seq_one_letter_code
_entity_poly.pdbx_strand_id
1 'polypeptide(L)'
;MNFRPEYKEYFKQGSTAKIYNGAFEDMGFYDEVDIKEFKYSKEDRTFYYPCPCGDSFEISLEDLKNGEVVARCPSCSLIICTVYEVEDLEAYL
;
A
#
# COMPACT_ATOMS: atom_id res chain seq x y z
N MET A 1 -16.24 -21.96 26.35
CA MET A 1 -15.19 -22.66 25.57
C MET A 1 -14.38 -21.61 24.85
N ASN A 2 -13.15 -21.38 25.31
CA ASN A 2 -12.20 -20.45 24.69
C ASN A 2 -11.58 -21.14 23.47
N PHE A 3 -12.09 -20.85 22.26
CA PHE A 3 -11.39 -21.20 21.03
C PHE A 3 -10.67 -19.94 20.54
N ARG A 4 -9.44 -19.74 21.00
CA ARG A 4 -8.47 -18.84 20.38
C ARG A 4 -7.50 -19.70 19.57
N PRO A 5 -7.68 -19.87 18.25
CA PRO A 5 -6.67 -20.54 17.45
C PRO A 5 -5.42 -19.65 17.34
N GLU A 6 -4.29 -20.20 17.77
CA GLU A 6 -2.95 -19.59 17.69
C GLU A 6 -2.47 -19.56 16.23
N TYR A 7 -2.54 -18.40 15.58
CA TYR A 7 -2.11 -18.18 14.20
C TYR A 7 -0.66 -17.66 14.12
N LYS A 8 0.25 -18.21 14.94
CA LYS A 8 1.64 -17.72 15.11
C LYS A 8 2.67 -18.28 14.13
N GLU A 9 2.28 -19.09 13.15
CA GLU A 9 3.26 -19.81 12.31
C GLU A 9 3.43 -19.29 10.88
N TYR A 10 2.64 -18.33 10.41
CA TYR A 10 2.73 -17.83 9.02
C TYR A 10 3.65 -16.61 8.83
N PHE A 11 4.30 -16.11 9.89
CA PHE A 11 5.15 -14.90 9.85
C PHE A 11 6.62 -15.17 9.50
N LYS A 12 6.90 -16.17 8.66
CA LYS A 12 8.23 -16.41 8.13
C LYS A 12 8.22 -16.30 6.61
N GLN A 13 8.73 -15.15 6.14
CA GLN A 13 9.43 -14.90 4.87
C GLN A 13 8.70 -13.92 3.94
N GLY A 14 9.27 -12.71 3.80
CA GLY A 14 9.00 -11.79 2.70
C GLY A 14 8.95 -10.32 3.12
N SER A 15 10.07 -9.62 2.93
CA SER A 15 10.26 -8.16 2.69
C SER A 15 8.95 -7.38 2.43
N THR A 16 8.52 -6.33 3.14
CA THR A 16 9.18 -5.07 3.55
C THR A 16 8.52 -4.49 4.82
N ALA A 17 8.12 -5.36 5.75
CA ALA A 17 7.52 -4.98 7.04
C ALA A 17 8.50 -4.30 8.04
N LYS A 18 9.19 -3.23 7.62
CA LYS A 18 10.06 -2.43 8.50
C LYS A 18 9.57 -1.00 8.78
N ILE A 19 8.47 -0.54 8.19
CA ILE A 19 7.90 0.80 8.47
C ILE A 19 6.42 0.73 8.89
N TYR A 20 6.02 -0.27 9.66
CA TYR A 20 4.87 -0.09 10.55
C TYR A 20 5.32 -0.51 11.95
N ASN A 21 5.66 0.49 12.76
CA ASN A 21 6.15 0.40 14.13
C ASN A 21 5.18 -0.39 15.03
N GLY A 22 5.24 -1.72 15.04
CA GLY A 22 4.79 -2.56 16.15
C GLY A 22 3.31 -2.50 16.54
N ALA A 23 2.42 -1.91 15.72
CA ALA A 23 0.97 -2.02 15.84
C ALA A 23 0.46 -2.97 14.75
N PHE A 24 0.88 -4.23 14.86
CA PHE A 24 0.54 -5.30 13.94
C PHE A 24 -0.73 -5.98 14.43
N GLU A 25 -1.89 -5.55 13.93
CA GLU A 25 -3.16 -6.27 13.71
C GLU A 25 -4.25 -5.20 13.48
N ASP A 26 -4.84 -5.17 12.27
CA ASP A 26 -6.01 -4.34 11.86
C ASP A 26 -5.80 -3.06 11.00
N MET A 27 -4.74 -2.95 10.18
CA MET A 27 -4.89 -2.19 8.92
C MET A 27 -5.22 -3.20 7.83
N GLY A 28 -6.49 -3.27 7.44
CA GLY A 28 -7.02 -4.16 6.41
C GLY A 28 -6.52 -3.84 5.01
N PHE A 29 -5.21 -3.91 4.79
CA PHE A 29 -4.60 -3.85 3.47
C PHE A 29 -5.09 -5.03 2.65
N TYR A 30 -5.62 -4.72 1.48
CA TYR A 30 -6.12 -5.72 0.54
C TYR A 30 -4.97 -6.44 -0.16
N ASP A 31 -3.92 -5.70 -0.51
CA ASP A 31 -2.75 -6.19 -1.25
C ASP A 31 -1.53 -5.27 -1.05
N GLU A 32 -0.34 -5.75 -1.42
CA GLU A 32 0.90 -4.99 -1.44
C GLU A 32 1.43 -4.91 -2.88
N VAL A 33 1.47 -3.71 -3.44
CA VAL A 33 1.77 -3.47 -4.86
C VAL A 33 2.95 -2.53 -4.99
N ASP A 34 3.88 -2.85 -5.89
CA ASP A 34 5.03 -1.99 -6.16
C ASP A 34 4.62 -0.75 -6.98
N ILE A 35 5.22 0.41 -6.67
CA ILE A 35 4.96 1.68 -7.34
C ILE A 35 5.17 1.59 -8.86
N LYS A 36 6.03 0.68 -9.33
CA LYS A 36 6.28 0.41 -10.75
C LYS A 36 5.06 -0.11 -11.50
N GLU A 37 4.12 -0.75 -10.81
CA GLU A 37 2.86 -1.21 -11.39
C GLU A 37 1.77 -0.13 -11.41
N PHE A 38 1.96 0.95 -10.65
CA PHE A 38 1.02 2.06 -10.67
C PHE A 38 1.20 2.88 -11.95
N LYS A 39 0.08 3.40 -12.43
CA LYS A 39 0.04 4.34 -13.54
C LYS A 39 0.22 5.76 -13.00
N TYR A 40 1.37 6.36 -13.27
CA TYR A 40 1.64 7.75 -12.89
C TYR A 40 0.96 8.75 -13.83
N SER A 41 0.23 9.72 -13.27
CA SER A 41 -0.31 10.87 -13.98
C SER A 41 0.51 12.13 -13.68
N LYS A 42 1.15 12.70 -14.70
CA LYS A 42 1.97 13.92 -14.56
C LYS A 42 1.16 15.18 -14.28
N GLU A 43 -0.12 15.18 -14.67
CA GLU A 43 -1.01 16.33 -14.51
C GLU A 43 -1.34 16.58 -13.03
N ASP A 44 -1.67 15.50 -12.32
CA ASP A 44 -2.06 15.53 -10.90
C ASP A 44 -0.98 15.00 -9.94
N ARG A 45 0.18 14.57 -10.47
CA ARG A 45 1.28 13.92 -9.73
C ARG A 45 0.80 12.79 -8.82
N THR A 46 -0.14 12.01 -9.34
CA THR A 46 -0.84 10.96 -8.59
C THR A 46 -0.67 9.62 -9.31
N PHE A 47 -0.47 8.58 -8.52
CA PHE A 47 -0.32 7.20 -8.96
C PHE A 47 -1.66 6.48 -8.85
N TYR A 48 -2.03 5.78 -9.91
CA TYR A 48 -3.31 5.08 -10.03
C TYR A 48 -3.10 3.58 -10.22
N TYR A 49 -3.84 2.76 -9.49
CA TYR A 49 -3.81 1.30 -9.64
C TYR A 49 -5.22 0.72 -9.79
N PRO A 50 -5.49 -0.20 -10.73
CA PRO A 50 -6.83 -0.74 -10.94
C PRO A 50 -7.34 -1.49 -9.70
N CYS A 51 -8.50 -1.10 -9.20
CA CYS A 51 -9.16 -1.75 -8.08
C CYS A 51 -10.15 -2.82 -8.59
N PRO A 52 -10.21 -4.02 -7.98
CA PRO A 52 -11.17 -5.06 -8.38
C PRO A 52 -12.64 -4.66 -8.21
N CYS A 53 -12.91 -3.55 -7.53
CA CYS A 53 -14.23 -2.93 -7.38
C CYS A 53 -14.75 -2.30 -8.69
N GLY A 54 -13.86 -1.95 -9.63
CA GLY A 54 -14.19 -1.23 -10.86
C GLY A 54 -13.65 0.21 -10.92
N ASP A 55 -13.13 0.73 -9.81
CA ASP A 55 -12.47 2.04 -9.72
C ASP A 55 -10.93 1.89 -9.69
N SER A 56 -10.20 2.94 -9.34
CA SER A 56 -8.74 2.89 -9.15
C SER A 56 -8.37 3.37 -7.75
N PHE A 57 -7.35 2.75 -7.17
CA PHE A 57 -6.65 3.31 -6.02
C PHE A 57 -5.87 4.54 -6.46
N GLU A 58 -5.81 5.55 -5.61
CA GLU A 58 -5.07 6.78 -5.84
C GLU A 58 -4.14 7.07 -4.66
N ILE A 59 -2.92 7.52 -4.97
CA ILE A 59 -1.94 8.01 -4.00
C ILE A 59 -1.06 9.08 -4.63
N SER A 60 -0.88 10.21 -3.95
CA SER A 60 -0.09 11.32 -4.46
C SER A 60 1.41 11.08 -4.27
N LEU A 61 2.22 11.55 -5.22
CA LEU A 61 3.68 11.49 -5.12
C LEU A 61 4.20 12.21 -3.88
N GLU A 62 3.54 13.31 -3.49
CA GLU A 62 3.88 14.05 -2.27
C GLU A 62 3.66 13.20 -1.01
N ASP A 63 2.57 12.43 -0.95
CA ASP A 63 2.27 11.53 0.17
C ASP A 63 3.32 10.43 0.28
N LEU A 64 3.64 9.79 -0.84
CA LEU A 64 4.74 8.82 -0.94
C LEU A 64 6.05 9.43 -0.46
N LYS A 65 6.37 10.66 -0.87
CA LYS A 65 7.59 11.36 -0.42
C LYS A 65 7.59 11.66 1.09
N ASN A 66 6.42 11.86 1.70
CA ASN A 66 6.28 12.05 3.15
C ASN A 66 6.34 10.75 3.94
N GLY A 67 6.39 9.59 3.28
CA GLY A 67 6.39 8.27 3.92
C GLY A 67 5.01 7.60 3.97
N GLU A 68 3.98 8.18 3.37
CA GLU A 68 2.66 7.54 3.26
C GLU A 68 2.70 6.51 2.13
N VAL A 69 2.26 5.30 2.45
CA VAL A 69 2.25 4.13 1.54
C VAL A 69 0.84 3.59 1.34
N VAL A 70 -0.16 4.27 1.89
CA VAL A 70 -1.55 3.79 1.89
C VAL A 70 -2.29 4.36 0.69
N ALA A 71 -2.39 3.60 -0.40
CA ALA A 71 -3.25 3.98 -1.52
C ALA A 71 -4.70 3.61 -1.21
N ARG A 72 -5.61 4.56 -1.40
CA ARG A 72 -7.02 4.41 -1.03
C ARG A 72 -7.89 4.38 -2.27
N CYS A 73 -8.92 3.54 -2.27
CA CYS A 73 -9.94 3.54 -3.31
C CYS A 73 -11.17 4.33 -2.83
N PRO A 74 -11.61 5.38 -3.56
CA PRO A 74 -12.75 6.21 -3.16
C PRO A 74 -14.10 5.46 -3.18
N SER A 75 -14.18 4.33 -3.89
CA SER A 75 -15.43 3.60 -4.12
C SER A 75 -15.64 2.43 -3.15
N CYS A 76 -14.59 1.66 -2.87
CA CYS A 76 -14.71 0.44 -2.05
C CYS A 76 -14.12 0.58 -0.64
N SER A 77 -13.57 1.73 -0.26
CA SER A 77 -12.85 1.95 1.01
C SER A 77 -11.68 0.97 1.26
N LEU A 78 -11.33 0.15 0.26
CA LEU A 78 -10.17 -0.71 0.28
C LEU A 78 -8.93 0.16 0.30
N ILE A 79 -7.89 -0.39 0.91
CA ILE A 79 -6.57 0.21 0.95
C ILE A 79 -5.54 -0.83 0.54
N ILE A 80 -4.51 -0.42 -0.18
CA ILE A 80 -3.37 -1.27 -0.55
C ILE A 80 -2.08 -0.62 -0.07
N CYS A 81 -1.06 -1.43 0.20
CA CYS A 81 0.26 -0.97 0.60
C CYS A 81 1.10 -0.75 -0.66
N THR A 82 1.52 0.48 -0.90
CA THR A 82 2.39 0.86 -2.01
C THR A 82 3.84 0.71 -1.59
N VAL A 83 4.57 -0.20 -2.24
CA VAL A 83 6.00 -0.39 -2.03
C VAL A 83 6.78 0.48 -3.01
N TYR A 84 7.67 1.33 -2.52
CA TYR A 84 8.49 2.20 -3.36
C TYR A 84 9.90 2.37 -2.81
N GLU A 85 10.83 2.72 -3.69
CA GLU A 85 12.17 3.19 -3.33
C GLU A 85 12.26 4.71 -3.53
N VAL A 86 13.09 5.38 -2.73
CA VAL A 86 13.24 6.85 -2.82
C VAL A 86 13.73 7.26 -4.21
N GLU A 87 14.62 6.47 -4.80
CA GLU A 87 15.16 6.68 -6.15
C GLU A 87 14.07 6.58 -7.24
N ASP A 88 13.09 5.68 -7.07
CA ASP A 88 11.96 5.55 -7.99
C ASP A 88 11.10 6.82 -7.98
N LEU A 89 10.82 7.38 -6.79
CA LEU A 89 10.07 8.64 -6.68
C LEU A 89 10.82 9.83 -7.29
N GLU A 90 12.15 9.85 -7.18
CA GLU A 90 12.97 10.91 -7.76
C GLU A 90 12.92 10.93 -9.30
N ALA A 91 12.66 9.79 -9.95
CA ALA A 91 12.51 9.72 -11.40
C ALA A 91 11.21 10.39 -11.92
N TYR A 92 10.24 10.65 -11.05
CA TYR A 92 8.93 11.24 -11.39
C TYR A 92 8.80 12.73 -11.01
N LEU A 93 9.84 13.32 -10.40
CA LEU A 93 9.98 14.75 -10.10
C LEU A 93 10.41 15.56 -11.35
#